data_AF-A0A086AXQ9-F1
#
_entry.id   AF-A0A086AXQ9-F1
#
_cell.length_a   1.000
_cell.length_b   1.000
_cell.length_c   1.000
_cell.angle_alpha   90.00
_cell.angle_beta   90.00
_cell.angle_gamma   90.00
#
_symmetry.space_group_name_H-M   'P 1'
#
loop_
_entity.id
_entity.type
_entity.pdbx_description
1 polymer ?
#
loop_
_entity_poly.entity_id
_entity_poly.type
_entity_poly.pdbx_seq_one_letter_code
_entity_poly.pdbx_strand_id
1 'polypeptide(L)'
;MEPVFPINVRLNLVKGKKFYRYTYNEYTTINGETHRSELNKNFHVTLKLLEEDKFEYHIEIFDRVHRDKELSLSEKDFLNRIAEINDDVVLITDGYGRLKNVQALPILQDRVEKTVEKLSRSYVGKKAEDFYMFLKDFYQKEHLVGTDFLKYNHFGMILHPFYGRYEKENQVKHRVRYRNFMANTIIDIDERVEPEAMRCDDELLLVQYTGSIPSDKNWEMFYGEMKRKEITYNSETDFPKLEKYKGQILLDFKTKEVLEHKLTIEFSLGDNYQKKIIYHVKEISHEEL
;
A
#
# COMPACT_ATOMS: atom_id res chain seq x y z
N MET A 1 24.57 -15.20 -4.77
CA MET A 1 25.31 -16.03 -3.79
C MET A 1 24.41 -16.24 -2.55
N GLU A 2 24.76 -17.16 -1.65
CA GLU A 2 24.07 -17.23 -0.35
C GLU A 2 24.39 -15.97 0.46
N PRO A 3 23.40 -15.37 1.14
CA PRO A 3 23.63 -14.16 1.92
C PRO A 3 24.51 -14.41 3.14
N VAL A 4 25.47 -13.51 3.37
CA VAL A 4 26.26 -13.48 4.61
C VAL A 4 25.51 -12.61 5.63
N PHE A 5 25.10 -13.23 6.74
CA PHE A 5 24.44 -12.54 7.84
C PHE A 5 25.47 -11.95 8.83
N PRO A 6 25.17 -10.81 9.50
CA PRO A 6 23.93 -10.04 9.42
C PRO A 6 23.79 -9.23 8.12
N ILE A 7 22.56 -9.17 7.58
CA ILE A 7 22.24 -8.27 6.46
C ILE A 7 21.62 -7.01 7.03
N ASN A 8 22.25 -5.86 6.78
CA ASN A 8 21.69 -4.57 7.15
C ASN A 8 21.02 -3.90 5.94
N VAL A 9 19.70 -3.74 6.00
CA VAL A 9 18.91 -3.04 4.98
C VAL A 9 18.67 -1.63 5.47
N ARG A 10 19.54 -0.72 5.05
CA ARG A 10 19.54 0.69 5.42
C ARG A 10 19.87 1.52 4.17
N LEU A 11 19.14 2.62 3.94
CA LEU A 11 19.45 3.55 2.86
C LEU A 11 20.90 4.01 2.93
N ASN A 12 21.56 4.01 1.79
CA ASN A 12 22.97 4.34 1.67
C ASN A 12 23.23 5.18 0.42
N LEU A 13 22.70 6.41 0.43
CA LEU A 13 22.90 7.38 -0.63
C LEU A 13 22.85 8.80 -0.06
N VAL A 14 23.49 9.75 -0.74
CA VAL A 14 23.41 11.18 -0.39
C VAL A 14 22.20 11.83 -1.06
N LYS A 15 21.99 11.52 -2.34
CA LYS A 15 20.86 11.99 -3.12
C LYS A 15 20.58 11.01 -4.26
N GLY A 16 19.31 10.83 -4.60
CA GLY A 16 18.86 9.96 -5.69
C GLY A 16 17.57 10.49 -6.31
N LYS A 17 17.30 10.09 -7.54
CA LYS A 17 15.99 10.27 -8.18
C LYS A 17 15.67 9.01 -8.97
N LYS A 18 14.50 8.43 -8.70
CA LYS A 18 13.99 7.24 -9.41
C LYS A 18 12.56 7.45 -9.86
N PHE A 19 12.23 6.83 -11.00
CA PHE A 19 10.87 6.81 -11.53
C PHE A 19 10.29 5.41 -11.32
N TYR A 20 9.01 5.36 -11.00
CA TYR A 20 8.31 4.14 -10.66
C TYR A 20 6.98 4.05 -11.37
N ARG A 21 6.64 2.83 -11.77
CA ARG A 21 5.28 2.43 -12.11
C ARG A 21 4.71 1.60 -10.98
N TYR A 22 3.62 2.10 -10.39
CA TYR A 22 2.78 1.35 -9.47
C TYR A 22 1.59 0.78 -10.24
N THR A 23 1.32 -0.50 -10.03
CA THR A 23 0.18 -1.21 -10.55
C THR A 23 -0.51 -1.95 -9.41
N TYR A 24 -1.80 -1.71 -9.28
CA TYR A 24 -2.72 -2.38 -8.39
C TYR A 24 -3.73 -3.14 -9.21
N ASN A 25 -3.86 -4.45 -8.97
CA ASN A 25 -4.94 -5.24 -9.53
C ASN A 25 -5.71 -5.95 -8.44
N GLU A 26 -7.02 -5.83 -8.50
CA GLU A 26 -7.95 -6.54 -7.66
C GLU A 26 -8.88 -7.37 -8.52
N TYR A 27 -9.06 -8.63 -8.13
CA TYR A 27 -10.03 -9.55 -8.69
C TYR A 27 -10.91 -10.03 -7.55
N THR A 28 -12.20 -9.79 -7.65
CA THR A 28 -13.18 -10.26 -6.66
C THR A 28 -14.15 -11.20 -7.37
N THR A 29 -14.21 -12.44 -6.91
CA THR A 29 -15.12 -13.46 -7.43
C THR A 29 -16.21 -13.72 -6.42
N ILE A 30 -17.46 -13.52 -6.83
CA ILE A 30 -18.65 -13.75 -6.01
C ILE A 30 -19.59 -14.68 -6.80
N ASN A 31 -19.97 -15.82 -6.22
CA ASN A 31 -20.88 -16.80 -6.84
C ASN A 31 -20.46 -17.18 -8.29
N GLY A 32 -19.15 -17.27 -8.55
CA GLY A 32 -18.59 -17.59 -9.86
C GLY A 32 -18.35 -16.39 -10.80
N GLU A 33 -18.86 -15.20 -10.48
CA GLU A 33 -18.67 -14.00 -11.30
C GLU A 33 -17.45 -13.18 -10.84
N THR A 34 -16.51 -12.93 -11.75
CA THR A 34 -15.25 -12.22 -11.45
C THR A 34 -15.29 -10.77 -11.92
N HIS A 35 -15.03 -9.87 -10.97
CA HIS A 35 -14.95 -8.44 -11.18
C HIS A 35 -13.49 -8.00 -11.04
N ARG A 36 -13.03 -7.11 -11.93
CA ARG A 36 -11.65 -6.61 -11.94
C ARG A 36 -11.62 -5.10 -11.76
N SER A 37 -10.80 -4.66 -10.80
CA SER A 37 -10.44 -3.25 -10.61
C SER A 37 -8.93 -3.10 -10.73
N GLU A 38 -8.48 -2.06 -11.42
CA GLU A 38 -7.08 -1.77 -11.65
C GLU A 38 -6.78 -0.29 -11.44
N LEU A 39 -5.64 -0.01 -10.83
CA LEU A 39 -5.11 1.34 -10.63
C LEU A 39 -3.64 1.36 -11.00
N ASN A 40 -3.29 2.19 -11.98
CA ASN A 40 -1.91 2.45 -12.35
C ASN A 40 -1.51 3.86 -11.96
N LYS A 41 -0.27 4.04 -11.49
CA LYS A 41 0.32 5.34 -11.18
C LYS A 41 1.77 5.38 -11.66
N ASN A 42 2.15 6.37 -12.44
CA ASN A 42 3.57 6.70 -12.65
C ASN A 42 3.94 7.86 -11.72
N PHE A 43 5.08 7.74 -11.04
CA PHE A 43 5.55 8.75 -10.09
C PHE A 43 7.08 8.75 -10.03
N HIS A 44 7.67 9.83 -9.53
CA HIS A 44 9.09 9.83 -9.15
C HIS A 44 9.25 10.03 -7.66
N VAL A 45 10.40 9.57 -7.18
CA VAL A 45 10.85 9.80 -5.82
C VAL A 45 12.21 10.48 -5.92
N THR A 46 12.31 11.69 -5.41
CA THR A 46 13.58 12.34 -5.13
C THR A 46 13.94 12.10 -3.68
N LEU A 47 15.09 11.48 -3.47
CA LEU A 47 15.62 11.08 -2.18
C LEU A 47 16.80 11.99 -1.84
N LYS A 48 16.84 12.54 -0.63
CA LYS A 48 17.94 13.40 -0.18
C LYS A 48 18.25 13.16 1.29
N LEU A 49 19.53 12.91 1.59
CA LEU A 49 20.05 12.92 2.95
C LEU A 49 20.07 14.36 3.46
N LEU A 50 19.43 14.61 4.60
CA LEU A 50 19.36 15.93 5.23
C LEU A 50 20.51 16.12 6.23
N GLU A 51 20.50 15.33 7.30
CA GLU A 51 21.44 15.34 8.43
C GLU A 51 21.35 13.96 9.12
N GLU A 52 22.40 13.54 9.85
CA GLU A 52 22.45 12.29 10.66
C GLU A 52 21.36 11.25 10.36
N ASP A 53 21.51 10.52 9.25
CA ASP A 53 20.63 9.42 8.84
C ASP A 53 19.13 9.76 8.71
N LYS A 54 18.78 11.03 8.45
CA LYS A 54 17.43 11.47 8.06
C LYS A 54 17.33 11.69 6.56
N PHE A 55 16.30 11.12 5.96
CA PHE A 55 16.07 11.18 4.52
C PHE A 55 14.76 11.90 4.20
N GLU A 56 14.84 12.89 3.32
CA GLU A 56 13.70 13.53 2.67
C GLU A 56 13.32 12.72 1.43
N TYR A 57 12.06 12.28 1.39
CA TYR A 57 11.40 11.67 0.25
C TYR A 57 10.43 12.69 -0.33
N HIS A 58 10.75 13.21 -1.51
CA HIS A 58 9.82 14.01 -2.29
C HIS A 58 9.21 13.14 -3.38
N ILE A 59 7.92 12.86 -3.25
CA ILE A 59 7.17 11.94 -4.11
C ILE A 59 6.20 12.75 -4.96
N GLU A 60 6.32 12.65 -6.28
CA GLU A 60 5.46 13.35 -7.24
C GLU A 60 4.82 12.35 -8.21
N ILE A 61 3.48 12.33 -8.29
CA ILE A 61 2.66 11.45 -9.13
C ILE A 61 2.20 12.22 -10.36
N PHE A 62 2.32 11.62 -11.55
CA PHE A 62 2.06 12.31 -12.84
C PHE A 62 0.93 11.69 -13.66
N ASP A 63 0.80 10.36 -13.66
CA ASP A 63 -0.17 9.66 -14.50
C ASP A 63 -0.90 8.60 -13.67
N ARG A 64 -2.13 8.92 -13.25
CA ARG A 64 -3.01 8.03 -12.49
C ARG A 64 -4.17 7.59 -13.36
N VAL A 65 -4.28 6.27 -13.57
CA VAL A 65 -5.34 5.68 -14.38
C VAL A 65 -6.10 4.62 -13.58
N HIS A 66 -7.39 4.86 -13.36
CA HIS A 66 -8.33 3.90 -12.79
C HIS A 66 -9.09 3.15 -13.89
N ARG A 67 -8.95 1.82 -13.91
CA ARG A 67 -9.68 0.91 -14.80
C ARG A 67 -10.56 0.00 -13.96
N ASP A 68 -11.81 0.41 -13.85
CA ASP A 68 -12.86 -0.35 -13.17
C ASP A 68 -14.12 -0.27 -14.04
N LYS A 69 -14.74 -1.41 -14.36
CA LYS A 69 -15.94 -1.43 -15.21
C LYS A 69 -17.22 -1.12 -14.44
N GLU A 70 -17.21 -1.24 -13.12
CA GLU A 70 -18.35 -0.97 -12.26
C GLU A 70 -18.46 0.52 -11.93
N LEU A 71 -17.34 1.25 -11.94
CA LEU A 71 -17.33 2.68 -11.69
C LEU A 71 -17.71 3.48 -12.94
N SER A 72 -18.69 4.35 -12.78
CA SER A 72 -19.03 5.39 -13.76
C SER A 72 -17.86 6.34 -14.01
N LEU A 73 -17.88 7.05 -15.14
CA LEU A 73 -16.87 8.07 -15.44
C LEU A 73 -16.85 9.19 -14.38
N SER A 74 -18.01 9.56 -13.84
CA SER A 74 -18.12 10.54 -12.75
C SER A 74 -17.49 10.06 -11.45
N GLU A 75 -17.66 8.78 -11.09
CA GLU A 75 -17.01 8.24 -9.88
C GLU A 75 -15.50 8.18 -10.04
N LYS A 76 -15.00 7.85 -11.23
CA LYS A 76 -13.57 7.89 -11.54
C LYS A 76 -13.00 9.31 -11.44
N ASP A 77 -13.69 10.30 -12.01
CA ASP A 77 -13.30 11.72 -11.89
C ASP A 77 -13.30 12.17 -10.42
N PHE A 78 -14.34 11.82 -9.67
CA PHE A 78 -14.41 12.11 -8.23
C PHE A 78 -13.20 11.54 -7.47
N LEU A 79 -12.90 10.25 -7.66
CA LEU A 79 -11.77 9.59 -7.00
C LEU A 79 -10.42 10.18 -7.43
N ASN A 80 -10.25 10.50 -8.71
CA ASN A 80 -9.04 11.14 -9.23
C ASN A 80 -8.78 12.47 -8.53
N ARG A 81 -9.78 13.35 -8.45
CA ARG A 81 -9.67 14.65 -7.79
C ARG A 81 -9.32 14.55 -6.31
N ILE A 82 -9.88 13.56 -5.60
CA ILE A 82 -9.49 13.30 -4.21
C ILE A 82 -8.04 12.84 -4.13
N ALA A 83 -7.62 11.97 -5.04
CA ALA A 83 -6.29 11.43 -5.02
C ALA A 83 -5.21 12.45 -5.42
N GLU A 84 -5.56 13.52 -6.16
CA GLU A 84 -4.70 14.67 -6.50
C GLU A 84 -4.16 15.42 -5.28
N ILE A 85 -4.86 15.36 -4.15
CA ILE A 85 -4.40 15.96 -2.88
C ILE A 85 -2.99 15.46 -2.53
N ASN A 86 -2.71 14.18 -2.85
CA ASN A 86 -1.48 13.47 -2.52
C ASN A 86 -0.54 13.28 -3.71
N ASP A 87 -0.70 14.04 -4.79
CA ASP A 87 0.17 13.88 -5.97
C ASP A 87 1.54 14.50 -5.77
N ASP A 88 1.76 15.30 -4.73
CA ASP A 88 3.06 15.86 -4.39
C ASP A 88 3.18 15.91 -2.87
N VAL A 89 4.01 15.02 -2.32
CA VAL A 89 4.13 14.80 -0.88
C VAL A 89 5.61 14.76 -0.50
N VAL A 90 5.95 15.42 0.61
CA VAL A 90 7.28 15.37 1.21
C VAL A 90 7.23 14.65 2.54
N LEU A 91 8.03 13.60 2.68
CA LEU A 91 8.08 12.74 3.87
C LEU A 91 9.51 12.71 4.40
N ILE A 92 9.69 12.79 5.72
CA ILE A 92 11.00 12.53 6.32
C ILE A 92 10.98 11.17 7.00
N THR A 93 12.05 10.43 6.78
CA THR A 93 12.28 9.11 7.40
C THR A 93 13.65 9.08 8.07
N ASP A 94 13.87 8.09 8.93
CA ASP A 94 15.24 7.70 9.28
C ASP A 94 15.86 6.77 8.22
N GLY A 95 17.14 6.41 8.37
CA GLY A 95 17.85 5.54 7.44
C GLY A 95 17.27 4.12 7.32
N TYR A 96 16.33 3.75 8.20
CA TYR A 96 15.57 2.50 8.10
C TYR A 96 14.16 2.73 7.51
N GLY A 97 13.94 3.83 6.80
CA GLY A 97 12.68 4.12 6.13
C GLY A 97 11.51 4.38 7.08
N ARG A 98 11.75 4.54 8.39
CA ARG A 98 10.67 4.78 9.37
C ARG A 98 10.25 6.23 9.30
N LEU A 99 9.00 6.48 8.97
CA LEU A 99 8.42 7.81 8.89
C LEU A 99 8.56 8.55 10.22
N LYS A 100 9.04 9.80 10.15
CA LYS A 100 9.19 10.71 11.30
C LYS A 100 8.15 11.81 11.26
N ASN A 101 7.93 12.44 10.11
CA ASN A 101 6.92 13.47 9.91
C ASN A 101 6.51 13.56 8.44
N VAL A 102 5.34 14.15 8.21
CA VAL A 102 4.85 14.55 6.89
C VAL A 102 5.19 16.02 6.73
N GLN A 103 6.26 16.29 6.00
CA GLN A 103 6.69 17.66 5.75
C GLN A 103 5.65 18.35 4.86
N ALA A 104 5.41 19.62 5.15
CA ALA A 104 4.42 20.43 4.45
C ALA A 104 2.95 19.91 4.57
N LEU A 105 2.58 19.29 5.69
CA LEU A 105 1.18 19.00 6.01
C LEU A 105 0.21 20.19 5.78
N PRO A 106 0.57 21.46 6.09
CA PRO A 106 -0.29 22.60 5.76
C PRO A 106 -0.61 22.76 4.27
N ILE A 107 0.30 22.33 3.37
CA ILE A 107 0.04 22.33 1.93
C ILE A 107 -1.01 21.27 1.58
N LEU A 108 -0.92 20.08 2.17
CA LEU A 108 -1.93 19.03 1.99
C LEU A 108 -3.30 19.50 2.52
N GLN A 109 -3.33 20.16 3.67
CA GLN A 109 -4.54 20.72 4.26
C GLN A 109 -5.20 21.77 3.34
N ASP A 110 -4.42 22.70 2.78
CA ASP A 110 -4.91 23.67 1.80
C ASP A 110 -5.42 23.00 0.51
N ARG A 111 -4.72 21.96 0.02
CA ARG A 111 -5.18 21.17 -1.14
C ARG A 111 -6.50 20.47 -0.87
N VAL A 112 -6.70 19.91 0.32
CA VAL A 112 -7.97 19.29 0.73
C VAL A 112 -9.09 20.31 0.69
N GLU A 113 -8.89 21.49 1.29
CA GLU A 113 -9.91 22.55 1.31
C GLU A 113 -10.31 22.95 -0.11
N LYS A 114 -9.33 23.22 -0.99
CA LYS A 114 -9.58 23.58 -2.39
C LYS A 114 -10.25 22.47 -3.18
N THR A 115 -9.86 21.21 -2.93
CA THR A 115 -10.44 20.05 -3.62
C THR A 115 -11.89 19.84 -3.21
N VAL A 116 -12.18 19.90 -1.91
CA VAL A 116 -13.53 19.80 -1.37
C VAL A 116 -14.41 20.95 -1.87
N GLU A 117 -13.90 22.18 -1.91
CA GLU A 117 -14.64 23.34 -2.43
C GLU A 117 -15.03 23.15 -3.90
N LYS A 118 -14.15 22.57 -4.72
CA LYS A 118 -14.46 22.26 -6.12
C LYS A 118 -15.47 21.12 -6.25
N LEU A 119 -15.28 20.04 -5.48
CA LEU A 119 -16.15 18.86 -5.55
C LEU A 119 -17.56 19.14 -5.04
N SER A 120 -17.72 19.96 -3.99
CA SER A 120 -19.02 20.31 -3.43
C SER A 120 -19.94 21.05 -4.41
N ARG A 121 -19.37 21.70 -5.45
CA ARG A 121 -20.14 22.34 -6.53
C ARG A 121 -20.77 21.35 -7.50
N SER A 122 -20.24 20.13 -7.58
CA SER A 122 -20.65 19.11 -8.57
C SER A 122 -21.26 17.87 -7.93
N TYR A 123 -20.86 17.53 -6.71
CA TYR A 123 -21.29 16.34 -5.99
C TYR A 123 -21.88 16.75 -4.63
N VAL A 124 -23.20 16.63 -4.53
CA VAL A 124 -24.01 17.12 -3.39
C VAL A 124 -24.77 15.99 -2.71
N GLY A 125 -25.19 16.24 -1.47
CA GLY A 125 -25.99 15.32 -0.67
C GLY A 125 -25.22 14.76 0.52
N LYS A 126 -25.97 14.25 1.51
CA LYS A 126 -25.43 13.87 2.82
C LYS A 126 -24.20 12.98 2.78
N LYS A 127 -24.18 11.96 1.91
CA LYS A 127 -23.01 11.06 1.80
C LYS A 127 -21.74 11.78 1.32
N ALA A 128 -21.88 12.72 0.38
CA ALA A 128 -20.75 13.51 -0.11
C ALA A 128 -20.27 14.49 0.97
N GLU A 129 -21.21 15.16 1.66
CA GLU A 129 -20.92 16.05 2.78
C GLU A 129 -20.20 15.34 3.94
N ASP A 130 -20.70 14.17 4.35
CA ASP A 130 -20.09 13.32 5.37
C ASP A 130 -18.65 12.92 4.96
N PHE A 131 -18.45 12.60 3.69
CA PHE A 131 -17.12 12.28 3.15
C PHE A 131 -16.18 13.49 3.12
N TYR A 132 -16.67 14.68 2.78
CA TYR A 132 -15.88 15.91 2.82
C TYR A 132 -15.44 16.28 4.23
N MET A 133 -16.34 16.17 5.20
CA MET A 133 -16.00 16.38 6.62
C MET A 133 -14.95 15.37 7.07
N PHE A 134 -15.14 14.10 6.75
CA PHE A 134 -14.15 13.05 7.03
C PHE A 134 -12.77 13.38 6.44
N LEU A 135 -12.70 13.81 5.18
CA LEU A 135 -11.44 14.16 4.54
C LEU A 135 -10.75 15.32 5.26
N LYS A 136 -11.47 16.41 5.51
CA LYS A 136 -10.91 17.57 6.24
C LYS A 136 -10.36 17.14 7.59
N ASP A 137 -11.15 16.41 8.38
CA ASP A 137 -10.76 15.92 9.70
C ASP A 137 -9.56 14.97 9.66
N PHE A 138 -9.46 14.15 8.62
CA PHE A 138 -8.35 13.22 8.42
C PHE A 138 -7.03 13.97 8.22
N TYR A 139 -7.00 14.97 7.33
CA TYR A 139 -5.76 15.74 7.06
C TYR A 139 -5.37 16.73 8.16
N GLN A 140 -6.23 16.96 9.16
CA GLN A 140 -5.81 17.64 10.39
C GLN A 140 -4.92 16.77 11.30
N LYS A 141 -4.89 15.45 11.09
CA LYS A 141 -4.23 14.49 11.98
C LYS A 141 -3.00 13.89 11.32
N GLU A 142 -1.84 14.52 11.49
CA GLU A 142 -0.57 14.11 10.88
C GLU A 142 -0.28 12.61 11.04
N HIS A 143 -0.44 12.07 12.24
CA HIS A 143 -0.19 10.65 12.51
C HIS A 143 -1.09 9.70 11.69
N LEU A 144 -2.35 10.08 11.43
CA LEU A 144 -3.25 9.29 10.60
C LEU A 144 -2.85 9.37 9.13
N VAL A 145 -2.54 10.58 8.64
CA VAL A 145 -2.04 10.81 7.28
C VAL A 145 -0.76 10.00 7.04
N GLY A 146 0.20 10.10 7.96
CA GLY A 146 1.45 9.35 7.87
C GLY A 146 1.25 7.83 7.88
N THR A 147 0.36 7.33 8.74
CA THR A 147 0.03 5.89 8.77
C THR A 147 -0.64 5.42 7.48
N ASP A 148 -1.47 6.26 6.88
CA ASP A 148 -2.14 5.95 5.60
C ASP A 148 -1.14 5.90 4.43
N PHE A 149 -0.19 6.83 4.41
CA PHE A 149 0.90 6.85 3.43
C PHE A 149 1.79 5.61 3.48
N LEU A 150 1.92 4.96 4.63
CA LEU A 150 2.68 3.71 4.79
C LEU A 150 1.94 2.45 4.28
N LYS A 151 0.69 2.57 3.82
CA LYS A 151 -0.01 1.41 3.23
C LYS A 151 0.51 1.11 1.83
N TYR A 152 0.41 -0.17 1.42
CA TYR A 152 0.87 -0.62 0.09
C TYR A 152 0.12 -0.02 -1.09
N ASN A 153 -1.11 0.49 -0.88
CA ASN A 153 -1.85 1.21 -1.92
C ASN A 153 -1.47 2.70 -2.05
N HIS A 154 -0.59 3.18 -1.17
CA HIS A 154 0.01 4.52 -1.19
C HIS A 154 1.52 4.40 -1.42
N PHE A 155 2.35 4.77 -0.44
CA PHE A 155 3.81 4.82 -0.56
C PHE A 155 4.52 3.70 0.18
N GLY A 156 3.80 2.84 0.91
CA GLY A 156 4.37 1.75 1.71
C GLY A 156 5.18 0.72 0.92
N MET A 157 5.01 0.65 -0.40
CA MET A 157 5.83 -0.22 -1.24
C MET A 157 7.25 0.32 -1.46
N ILE A 158 7.46 1.63 -1.31
CA ILE A 158 8.76 2.31 -1.34
C ILE A 158 9.27 2.56 0.08
N LEU A 159 8.40 3.01 0.98
CA LEU A 159 8.68 3.24 2.39
C LEU A 159 8.46 1.97 3.21
N HIS A 160 9.28 0.96 2.93
CA HIS A 160 8.99 -0.40 3.38
C HIS A 160 9.30 -0.62 4.87
N PRO A 161 8.40 -1.24 5.67
CA PRO A 161 8.66 -1.61 7.06
C PRO A 161 9.80 -2.64 7.27
N PHE A 162 10.37 -3.22 6.21
CA PHE A 162 11.37 -4.30 6.27
C PHE A 162 12.79 -3.77 6.13
N TYR A 163 12.99 -2.46 6.26
CA TYR A 163 14.32 -1.91 6.43
C TYR A 163 14.75 -2.14 7.88
N GLY A 164 15.92 -2.73 8.06
CA GLY A 164 16.38 -3.21 9.35
C GLY A 164 17.54 -4.18 9.24
N ARG A 165 17.98 -4.67 10.40
CA ARG A 165 19.04 -5.66 10.51
C ARG A 165 18.43 -7.05 10.63
N TYR A 166 18.85 -7.93 9.74
CA TYR A 166 18.45 -9.34 9.70
C TYR A 166 19.57 -10.22 10.21
N GLU A 167 19.20 -11.10 11.14
CA GLU A 167 20.00 -12.25 11.54
C GLU A 167 19.33 -13.51 10.96
N LYS A 168 20.08 -14.58 10.79
CA LYS A 168 19.57 -15.81 10.15
C LYS A 168 18.37 -16.39 10.90
N GLU A 169 18.41 -16.37 12.23
CA GLU A 169 17.36 -16.91 13.10
C GLU A 169 16.28 -15.88 13.47
N ASN A 170 16.45 -14.60 13.11
CA ASN A 170 15.55 -13.54 13.55
C ASN A 170 14.33 -13.42 12.63
N GLN A 171 13.15 -13.74 13.16
CA GLN A 171 11.88 -13.53 12.47
C GLN A 171 11.40 -12.10 12.72
N VAL A 172 11.78 -11.18 11.84
CA VAL A 172 11.22 -9.83 11.83
C VAL A 172 9.74 -9.93 11.44
N LYS A 173 8.88 -9.41 12.32
CA LYS A 173 7.43 -9.50 12.21
C LYS A 173 6.80 -8.12 12.22
N HIS A 174 5.91 -7.88 11.25
CA HIS A 174 5.14 -6.65 11.14
C HIS A 174 3.66 -6.97 11.05
N ARG A 175 2.81 -6.17 11.70
CA ARG A 175 1.36 -6.33 11.63
C ARG A 175 0.77 -5.24 10.76
N VAL A 176 0.03 -5.64 9.73
CA VAL A 176 -0.65 -4.73 8.80
C VAL A 176 -2.15 -4.97 8.88
N ARG A 177 -2.93 -3.88 8.88
CA ARG A 177 -4.39 -3.93 8.92
C ARG A 177 -4.97 -3.71 7.53
N TYR A 178 -5.70 -4.70 7.02
CA TYR A 178 -6.43 -4.64 5.77
C TYR A 178 -7.90 -4.32 6.00
N ARG A 179 -8.44 -3.44 5.15
CA ARG A 179 -9.88 -3.08 5.10
C ARG A 179 -10.49 -3.34 3.72
N ASN A 180 -9.76 -4.08 2.89
CA ASN A 180 -10.07 -4.28 1.48
C ASN A 180 -10.25 -5.76 1.13
N PHE A 181 -10.60 -6.62 2.08
CA PHE A 181 -11.07 -7.95 1.69
C PHE A 181 -12.54 -7.85 1.31
N MET A 182 -13.43 -7.58 2.27
CA MET A 182 -14.82 -7.23 1.98
C MET A 182 -15.17 -5.82 2.48
N ALA A 183 -16.22 -5.22 1.92
CA ALA A 183 -16.74 -3.96 2.43
C ALA A 183 -17.03 -4.07 3.93
N ASN A 184 -16.84 -3.00 4.72
CA ASN A 184 -17.07 -2.99 6.18
C ASN A 184 -16.35 -4.09 6.99
N THR A 185 -15.31 -4.73 6.46
CA THR A 185 -14.49 -5.72 7.19
C THR A 185 -13.12 -5.17 7.52
N ILE A 186 -12.52 -5.75 8.57
CA ILE A 186 -11.15 -5.47 8.96
C ILE A 186 -10.48 -6.79 9.29
N ILE A 187 -9.25 -6.99 8.82
CA ILE A 187 -8.41 -8.11 9.24
C ILE A 187 -6.97 -7.65 9.44
N ASP A 188 -6.35 -8.15 10.49
CA ASP A 188 -4.93 -7.92 10.75
C ASP A 188 -4.14 -9.09 10.15
N ILE A 189 -3.04 -8.81 9.45
CA ILE A 189 -2.12 -9.80 8.90
C ILE A 189 -0.76 -9.62 9.56
N ASP A 190 -0.22 -10.70 10.09
CA ASP A 190 1.14 -10.79 10.59
C ASP A 190 2.07 -11.18 9.45
N GLU A 191 2.78 -10.20 8.91
CA GLU A 191 3.82 -10.36 7.89
C GLU A 191 5.14 -10.75 8.54
N ARG A 192 5.87 -11.67 7.89
CA ARG A 192 7.16 -12.17 8.38
C ARG A 192 8.13 -12.28 7.21
N VAL A 193 9.31 -11.71 7.40
CA VAL A 193 10.41 -11.90 6.45
C VAL A 193 10.93 -13.33 6.58
N GLU A 194 11.38 -13.89 5.46
CA GLU A 194 12.01 -15.20 5.36
C GLU A 194 13.51 -15.02 5.08
N PRO A 195 14.37 -14.86 6.11
CA PRO A 195 15.82 -14.68 5.92
C PRO A 195 16.45 -15.76 5.04
N GLU A 196 16.04 -17.02 5.20
CA GLU A 196 16.55 -18.15 4.41
C GLU A 196 16.22 -18.05 2.91
N ALA A 197 15.18 -17.29 2.55
CA ALA A 197 14.78 -17.03 1.17
C ALA A 197 15.45 -15.76 0.60
N MET A 198 16.23 -15.03 1.40
CA MET A 198 16.99 -13.89 0.91
C MET A 198 18.08 -14.32 -0.06
N ARG A 199 18.31 -13.49 -1.08
CA ARG A 199 19.37 -13.71 -2.08
C ARG A 199 20.11 -12.39 -2.25
N CYS A 200 21.43 -12.44 -2.34
CA CYS A 200 22.22 -11.27 -2.70
C CYS A 200 23.30 -11.59 -3.71
N ASP A 201 23.62 -10.60 -4.52
CA ASP A 201 24.82 -10.53 -5.33
C ASP A 201 25.38 -9.10 -5.23
N ASP A 202 26.34 -8.77 -6.09
CA ASP A 202 27.05 -7.49 -6.04
C ASP A 202 26.16 -6.29 -6.42
N GLU A 203 25.01 -6.54 -7.04
CA GLU A 203 24.09 -5.53 -7.57
C GLU A 203 22.73 -5.53 -6.86
N LEU A 204 22.25 -6.69 -6.43
CA LEU A 204 20.88 -6.89 -5.98
C LEU A 204 20.78 -7.54 -4.60
N LEU A 205 19.76 -7.13 -3.84
CA LEU A 205 19.29 -7.80 -2.64
C LEU A 205 17.81 -8.12 -2.76
N LEU A 206 17.47 -9.41 -2.72
CA LEU A 206 16.10 -9.90 -2.70
C LEU A 206 15.68 -10.23 -1.27
N VAL A 207 14.61 -9.58 -0.80
CA VAL A 207 13.92 -9.86 0.46
C VAL A 207 12.57 -10.51 0.14
N GLN A 208 12.26 -11.63 0.79
CA GLN A 208 10.95 -12.30 0.66
C GLN A 208 10.23 -12.31 2.00
N TYR A 209 8.91 -12.23 1.96
CA TYR A 209 8.08 -12.29 3.14
C TYR A 209 6.73 -12.96 2.87
N THR A 210 6.17 -13.56 3.91
CA THR A 210 4.86 -14.20 3.91
C THR A 210 3.95 -13.58 4.97
N GLY A 211 2.67 -13.94 4.98
CA GLY A 211 1.69 -13.37 5.88
C GLY A 211 0.72 -14.41 6.41
N SER A 212 0.23 -14.18 7.62
CA SER A 212 -0.73 -15.06 8.29
C SER A 212 -1.79 -14.26 9.04
N ILE A 213 -3.03 -14.78 9.08
CA ILE A 213 -4.09 -14.23 9.93
C ILE A 213 -3.80 -14.67 11.36
N PRO A 214 -3.60 -13.76 12.32
CA PRO A 214 -3.17 -14.11 13.67
C PRO A 214 -4.30 -14.48 14.61
N SER A 215 -5.55 -14.14 14.28
CA SER A 215 -6.73 -14.47 15.08
C SER A 215 -8.02 -14.42 14.27
N ASP A 216 -9.04 -15.07 14.80
CA ASP A 216 -10.41 -15.17 14.29
C ASP A 216 -11.33 -14.02 14.75
N LYS A 217 -10.82 -13.10 15.57
CA LYS A 217 -11.59 -12.04 16.26
C LYS A 217 -12.55 -11.24 15.38
N ASN A 218 -12.26 -11.11 14.08
CA ASN A 218 -13.05 -10.30 13.16
C ASN A 218 -13.91 -11.12 12.17
N TRP A 219 -13.99 -12.44 12.30
CA TRP A 219 -14.76 -13.30 11.37
C TRP A 219 -16.24 -12.93 11.29
N GLU A 220 -16.85 -12.54 12.40
CA GLU A 220 -18.24 -12.06 12.44
C GLU A 220 -18.52 -10.88 11.50
N MET A 221 -17.52 -10.01 11.30
CA MET A 221 -17.66 -8.90 10.35
C MET A 221 -17.79 -9.42 8.91
N PHE A 222 -17.04 -10.47 8.56
CA PHE A 222 -17.11 -11.11 7.25
C PHE A 222 -18.43 -11.85 7.05
N TYR A 223 -18.88 -12.64 8.04
CA TYR A 223 -20.18 -13.32 7.97
C TYR A 223 -21.35 -12.34 7.84
N GLY A 224 -21.28 -11.21 8.56
CA GLY A 224 -22.25 -10.13 8.42
C GLY A 224 -22.28 -9.54 7.00
N GLU A 225 -21.13 -9.43 6.34
CA GLU A 225 -21.03 -8.92 4.98
C GLU A 225 -21.43 -9.93 3.91
N MET A 226 -21.09 -11.21 4.09
CA MET A 226 -21.60 -12.30 3.26
C MET A 226 -23.13 -12.29 3.26
N LYS A 227 -23.75 -12.15 4.44
CA LYS A 227 -25.22 -12.06 4.59
C LYS A 227 -25.80 -10.82 3.91
N ARG A 228 -25.19 -9.63 4.08
CA ARG A 228 -25.66 -8.38 3.44
C ARG A 228 -25.61 -8.45 1.91
N LYS A 229 -24.61 -9.16 1.36
CA LYS A 229 -24.43 -9.35 -0.07
C LYS A 229 -25.11 -10.61 -0.61
N GLU A 230 -25.87 -11.32 0.22
CA GLU A 230 -26.58 -12.55 -0.14
C GLU A 230 -25.65 -13.63 -0.74
N ILE A 231 -24.40 -13.69 -0.28
CA ILE A 231 -23.41 -14.68 -0.71
C ILE A 231 -23.59 -15.92 0.16
N THR A 232 -23.76 -17.09 -0.47
CA THR A 232 -23.99 -18.35 0.26
C THR A 232 -22.70 -18.82 0.94
N TYR A 233 -22.78 -19.18 2.22
CA TYR A 233 -21.68 -19.75 3.01
C TYR A 233 -22.22 -20.64 4.13
N ASN A 234 -21.39 -21.54 4.64
CA ASN A 234 -21.64 -22.35 5.82
C ASN A 234 -20.87 -21.78 7.01
N SER A 235 -21.55 -21.15 7.95
CA SER A 235 -20.93 -20.51 9.12
C SER A 235 -20.16 -21.45 10.05
N GLU A 236 -20.38 -22.77 9.98
CA GLU A 236 -19.68 -23.76 10.81
C GLU A 236 -18.36 -24.24 10.17
N THR A 237 -18.22 -24.13 8.85
CA THR A 237 -17.08 -24.74 8.10
C THR A 237 -16.32 -23.75 7.21
N ASP A 238 -16.97 -22.67 6.79
CA ASP A 238 -16.37 -21.60 6.01
C ASP A 238 -15.84 -20.50 6.94
N PHE A 239 -14.56 -20.20 6.81
CA PHE A 239 -13.90 -19.14 7.56
C PHE A 239 -12.96 -18.34 6.66
N PRO A 240 -12.68 -17.06 6.98
CA PRO A 240 -11.68 -16.25 6.30
C PRO A 240 -10.32 -16.95 6.22
N LYS A 241 -9.80 -17.16 5.01
CA LYS A 241 -8.51 -17.81 4.75
C LYS A 241 -7.63 -16.94 3.87
N LEU A 242 -6.33 -16.93 4.17
CA LEU A 242 -5.30 -16.48 3.23
C LEU A 242 -4.77 -17.71 2.51
N GLU A 243 -5.28 -17.97 1.31
CA GLU A 243 -4.76 -19.02 0.42
C GLU A 243 -3.32 -18.71 -0.01
N LYS A 244 -3.00 -17.42 -0.16
CA LYS A 244 -1.66 -16.96 -0.46
C LYS A 244 -1.40 -15.58 0.12
N TYR A 245 -0.22 -15.41 0.68
CA TYR A 245 0.34 -14.10 1.01
C TYR A 245 1.84 -14.15 0.75
N LYS A 246 2.28 -13.59 -0.38
CA LYS A 246 3.69 -13.63 -0.79
C LYS A 246 4.15 -12.28 -1.30
N GLY A 247 5.13 -11.73 -0.61
CA GLY A 247 5.80 -10.50 -0.96
C GLY A 247 7.26 -10.71 -1.33
N GLN A 248 7.75 -9.89 -2.25
CA GLN A 248 9.12 -9.90 -2.75
C GLN A 248 9.58 -8.48 -3.01
N ILE A 249 10.73 -8.09 -2.46
CA ILE A 249 11.34 -6.78 -2.62
C ILE A 249 12.73 -6.99 -3.20
N LEU A 250 12.98 -6.40 -4.36
CA LEU A 250 14.28 -6.29 -4.98
C LEU A 250 14.84 -4.91 -4.67
N LEU A 251 16.03 -4.87 -4.08
CA LEU A 251 16.72 -3.65 -3.69
C LEU A 251 18.05 -3.55 -4.45
N ASP A 252 18.47 -2.32 -4.73
CA ASP A 252 19.85 -2.04 -5.13
C ASP A 252 20.79 -2.41 -3.97
N PHE A 253 21.81 -3.22 -4.23
CA PHE A 253 22.68 -3.69 -3.17
C PHE A 253 23.54 -2.58 -2.57
N LYS A 254 23.89 -1.52 -3.31
CA LYS A 254 24.73 -0.42 -2.83
C LYS A 254 23.93 0.64 -2.11
N THR A 255 22.84 1.11 -2.70
CA THR A 255 22.03 2.22 -2.16
C THR A 255 20.91 1.74 -1.24
N LYS A 256 20.53 0.46 -1.35
CA LYS A 256 19.35 -0.14 -0.71
C LYS A 256 18.04 0.54 -1.11
N GLU A 257 17.99 1.24 -2.23
CA GLU A 257 16.73 1.73 -2.78
C GLU A 257 15.91 0.58 -3.38
N VAL A 258 14.58 0.70 -3.35
CA VAL A 258 13.68 -0.27 -3.98
C VAL A 258 13.82 -0.20 -5.50
N LEU A 259 14.06 -1.34 -6.13
CA LEU A 259 14.04 -1.52 -7.59
C LEU A 259 12.69 -2.10 -8.03
N GLU A 260 12.20 -3.07 -7.28
CA GLU A 260 10.90 -3.68 -7.52
C GLU A 260 10.34 -4.18 -6.20
N HIS A 261 9.03 -4.04 -6.01
CA HIS A 261 8.33 -4.65 -4.91
C HIS A 261 7.01 -5.20 -5.42
N LYS A 262 6.76 -6.49 -5.16
CA LYS A 262 5.51 -7.16 -5.51
C LYS A 262 4.93 -7.87 -4.30
N LEU A 263 3.64 -7.68 -4.05
CA LEU A 263 2.87 -8.40 -3.05
C LEU A 263 1.64 -9.02 -3.71
N THR A 264 1.48 -10.33 -3.59
CA THR A 264 0.30 -11.07 -4.03
C THR A 264 -0.43 -11.65 -2.84
N ILE A 265 -1.72 -11.35 -2.76
CA ILE A 265 -2.62 -11.81 -1.72
C ILE A 265 -3.78 -12.55 -2.38
N GLU A 266 -4.07 -13.76 -1.93
CA GLU A 266 -5.25 -14.54 -2.33
C GLU A 266 -6.00 -14.91 -1.05
N PHE A 267 -7.25 -14.49 -0.98
CA PHE A 267 -8.14 -14.62 0.17
C PHE A 267 -9.42 -15.33 -0.26
N SER A 268 -9.97 -16.15 0.63
CA SER A 268 -11.24 -16.85 0.40
C SER A 268 -12.10 -16.85 1.66
N LEU A 269 -13.41 -17.00 1.45
CA LEU A 269 -14.38 -17.35 2.49
C LEU A 269 -15.45 -18.24 1.86
N GLY A 270 -15.33 -19.54 2.12
CA GLY A 270 -16.09 -20.58 1.42
C GLY A 270 -15.81 -20.60 -0.08
N ASP A 271 -16.64 -21.31 -0.82
CA ASP A 271 -16.46 -21.48 -2.28
C ASP A 271 -16.97 -20.28 -3.09
N ASN A 272 -17.83 -19.46 -2.49
CA ASN A 272 -18.56 -18.41 -3.18
C ASN A 272 -17.93 -17.01 -3.05
N TYR A 273 -16.87 -16.86 -2.26
CA TYR A 273 -16.15 -15.61 -2.14
C TYR A 273 -14.63 -15.82 -2.25
N GLN A 274 -14.03 -15.21 -3.27
CA GLN A 274 -12.59 -15.18 -3.45
C GLN A 274 -12.14 -13.76 -3.79
N LYS A 275 -10.98 -13.37 -3.28
CA LYS A 275 -10.35 -12.09 -3.61
C LYS A 275 -8.86 -12.25 -3.84
N LYS A 276 -8.39 -11.73 -4.97
CA LYS A 276 -6.98 -11.67 -5.32
C LYS A 276 -6.55 -10.22 -5.46
N ILE A 277 -5.53 -9.84 -4.72
CA ILE A 277 -4.96 -8.50 -4.74
C ILE A 277 -3.48 -8.61 -5.13
N ILE A 278 -3.06 -7.82 -6.11
CA ILE A 278 -1.67 -7.72 -6.55
C ILE A 278 -1.27 -6.26 -6.46
N TYR A 279 -0.33 -5.98 -5.56
CA TYR A 279 0.40 -4.73 -5.51
C TYR A 279 1.74 -4.91 -6.21
N HIS A 280 2.12 -3.97 -7.05
CA HIS A 280 3.41 -4.01 -7.75
C HIS A 280 3.94 -2.59 -7.94
N VAL A 281 5.17 -2.35 -7.51
CA VAL A 281 5.97 -1.19 -7.89
C VAL A 281 7.21 -1.69 -8.59
N LYS A 282 7.57 -1.04 -9.70
CA LYS A 282 8.81 -1.30 -10.41
C LYS A 282 9.46 0.01 -10.84
N GLU A 283 10.77 0.10 -10.69
CA GLU A 283 11.57 1.17 -11.29
C GLU A 283 11.43 1.11 -12.81
N ILE A 284 11.25 2.29 -13.41
CA ILE A 284 11.17 2.50 -14.85
C ILE A 284 12.17 3.58 -15.25
N SER A 285 12.61 3.55 -16.49
CA SER A 285 13.41 4.63 -17.06
C SER A 285 12.55 5.88 -17.31
N HIS A 286 13.20 7.04 -17.44
CA HIS A 286 12.50 8.28 -17.79
C HIS A 286 11.82 8.20 -19.16
N GLU A 287 12.36 7.40 -20.08
CA GLU A 287 11.81 7.20 -21.43
C GLU A 287 10.53 6.35 -21.44
N GLU A 288 10.28 5.59 -20.38
CA GLU A 288 9.10 4.73 -20.21
C GLU A 288 7.90 5.41 -19.53
N LEU A 289 8.04 6.69 -19.16
CA LEU A 289 7.01 7.47 -18.47
C LEU A 289 5.77 7.74 -19.32
#